data_AF-A0A382QT53-F1
#
_entry.id   AF-A0A382QT53-F1
#
_cell.length_a   1.000
_cell.length_b   1.000
_cell.length_c   1.000
_cell.angle_alpha   90.00
_cell.angle_beta   90.00
_cell.angle_gamma   90.00
#
_symmetry.space_group_name_H-M   'P 1'
#
loop_
_entity.id
_entity.type
_entity.pdbx_description
1 polymer ?
#
loop_
_entity_poly.entity_id
_entity_poly.type
_entity_poly.pdbx_seq_one_letter_code
_entity_poly.pdbx_strand_id
1 'polypeptide(L)' 'MAKLTTHILDTSSGKPANGVKINLYRKEDQDSVLIKTVQTNSDGRCDEALLSGKDFIVGCYELEFAVD' A
#
# COMPACT_ATOMS: atom_id res chain seq x y z
N MET A 1 11.56 -11.21 9.87
CA MET A 1 11.62 -10.93 8.42
C MET A 1 10.98 -9.58 8.16
N ALA A 2 11.55 -8.79 7.23
CA ALA A 2 11.02 -7.46 6.90
C ALA A 2 9.62 -7.54 6.27
N LYS A 3 8.82 -6.51 6.52
CA LYS A 3 7.46 -6.35 5.99
C LYS A 3 7.23 -4.89 5.61
N LEU A 4 6.46 -4.67 4.54
CA LEU A 4 5.90 -3.36 4.19
C LEU A 4 4.41 -3.35 4.51
N THR A 5 3.97 -2.40 5.32
CA THR A 5 2.56 -2.17 5.67
C THR A 5 2.24 -0.68 5.54
N THR A 6 0.96 -0.34 5.47
CA THR A 6 0.48 1.04 5.50
C THR A 6 -0.75 1.16 6.40
N HIS A 7 -1.02 2.38 6.86
CA HIS A 7 -2.20 2.75 7.63
C HIS A 7 -2.65 4.14 7.18
N ILE A 8 -3.92 4.28 6.85
CA ILE A 8 -4.50 5.51 6.32
C ILE A 8 -5.55 6.05 7.30
N LEU A 9 -5.38 7.31 7.67
CA LEU A 9 -6.32 8.06 8.48
C LEU A 9 -7.00 9.12 7.62
N ASP A 10 -8.33 9.15 7.60
CA ASP A 10 -9.10 10.28 7.08
C ASP A 10 -9.15 11.37 8.15
N THR A 11 -8.42 12.46 7.91
CA THR A 11 -8.32 13.59 8.84
C THR A 11 -9.54 14.50 8.83
N SER A 12 -10.42 14.42 7.82
CA SER A 12 -11.66 15.21 7.78
C SER A 12 -12.68 14.70 8.81
N SER A 13 -12.72 13.39 9.02
CA SER A 13 -13.60 12.72 9.98
C SER A 13 -12.88 12.23 11.24
N GLY A 14 -11.54 12.24 11.25
CA GLY A 14 -10.71 11.75 12.34
C GLY A 14 -10.78 10.23 12.53
N LYS A 15 -11.07 9.47 11.47
CA LYS A 15 -11.31 8.02 11.50
C LYS A 15 -10.40 7.28 10.50
N PRO A 16 -10.13 5.98 10.70
CA PRO A 16 -9.42 5.20 9.70
C PRO A 16 -10.14 5.21 8.35
N ALA A 17 -9.38 5.36 7.27
CA ALA A 17 -9.94 5.40 5.93
C ALA A 17 -10.19 3.97 5.43
N ASN A 18 -11.45 3.52 5.52
CA ASN A 18 -11.89 2.21 5.05
C ASN A 18 -12.12 2.20 3.53
N GLY A 19 -11.78 1.08 2.87
CA GLY A 19 -12.11 0.87 1.46
C GLY A 19 -11.23 1.64 0.47
N VAL A 20 -10.15 2.28 0.92
CA VAL A 20 -9.21 3.00 0.02
C VAL A 20 -8.47 1.98 -0.82
N LYS A 21 -8.62 2.07 -2.15
CA LYS A 21 -7.85 1.25 -3.09
C LYS A 21 -6.41 1.75 -3.13
N ILE A 22 -5.48 0.82 -3.07
CA ILE A 22 -4.04 1.08 -3.13
C ILE A 22 -3.43 0.22 -4.23
N ASN A 23 -2.70 0.84 -5.15
CA ASN A 23 -1.83 0.15 -6.08
C ASN A 23 -0.38 0.26 -5.58
N LEU A 24 0.30 -0.88 -5.43
CA LEU A 24 1.72 -0.95 -5.11
C LEU A 24 2.51 -1.23 -6.39
N TYR A 25 3.45 -0.35 -6.71
CA TYR A 25 4.37 -0.50 -7.82
C TYR A 25 5.81 -0.67 -7.35
N ARG A 26 6.60 -1.36 -8.16
CA ARG A 26 8.06 -1.29 -8.13
C ARG A 26 8.53 -0.40 -9.27
N LYS A 27 9.46 0.52 -8.99
CA LYS A 27 10.11 1.31 -10.04
C LYS A 27 11.24 0.49 -10.64
N GLU A 28 11.22 0.32 -11.96
CA GLU A 28 12.26 -0.35 -12.75
C GLU A 28 12.69 0.60 -13.86
N ASP A 29 13.87 1.21 -13.72
CA ASP A 29 14.38 2.27 -14.59
C ASP A 29 13.40 3.44 -14.80
N GLN A 30 12.79 3.55 -15.99
CA GLN A 30 11.81 4.59 -16.33
C GLN A 30 10.36 4.10 -16.19
N ASP A 31 10.16 2.81 -15.90
CA ASP A 31 8.86 2.16 -15.85
C ASP A 31 8.41 1.87 -14.40
N SER A 32 7.10 1.70 -14.24
CA SER A 32 6.47 1.29 -12.97
C SER A 32 5.75 -0.02 -13.17
N VAL A 33 6.23 -1.08 -12.51
CA VAL A 33 5.63 -2.42 -12.59
C VAL A 33 4.66 -2.59 -11.44
N LEU A 34 3.38 -2.82 -11.76
CA LEU A 34 2.35 -3.09 -10.75
C LEU A 34 2.64 -4.44 -10.08
N ILE A 35 2.77 -4.43 -8.75
CA ILE A 35 2.97 -5.63 -7.94
C ILE A 35 1.63 -6.17 -7.47
N LYS A 36 0.82 -5.32 -6.85
CA LYS A 36 -0.49 -5.72 -6.31
C LYS A 36 -1.43 -4.52 -6.16
N THR A 37 -2.71 -4.83 -6.19
CA THR A 37 -3.78 -3.92 -5.80
C THR A 37 -4.47 -4.46 -4.55
N VAL A 38 -4.70 -3.61 -3.56
CA VAL A 38 -5.37 -3.94 -2.30
C VAL A 38 -6.38 -2.88 -1.91
N GLN A 39 -7.18 -3.14 -0.89
CA GLN A 39 -8.05 -2.15 -0.24
C GLN A 39 -7.81 -2.14 1.27
N THR A 40 -8.02 -1.01 1.92
CA THR A 40 -7.97 -0.91 3.38
C THR A 40 -9.23 -1.50 4.04
N ASN A 41 -9.04 -2.17 5.17
CA ASN A 41 -10.06 -2.68 6.07
C ASN A 41 -10.60 -1.57 6.99
N SER A 42 -11.46 -1.92 7.94
CA SER A 42 -12.14 -0.94 8.82
C SER A 42 -11.21 -0.20 9.79
N ASP A 43 -9.98 -0.69 9.97
CA ASP A 43 -8.91 -0.04 10.73
C ASP A 43 -7.97 0.77 9.81
N GLY A 44 -8.35 1.01 8.54
CA GLY A 44 -7.53 1.80 7.60
C GLY A 44 -6.22 1.12 7.20
N ARG A 45 -6.08 -0.19 7.43
CA ARG A 45 -4.91 -1.02 7.11
C ARG A 45 -5.24 -2.05 6.06
N CYS A 46 -4.26 -2.76 5.53
CA CYS A 46 -4.52 -4.00 4.77
C CYS A 46 -4.49 -5.21 5.71
N ASP A 47 -5.35 -6.21 5.48
CA ASP A 47 -5.39 -7.43 6.30
C ASP A 47 -4.07 -8.21 6.27
N GLU A 48 -3.35 -8.12 5.15
CA GLU A 48 -2.02 -8.67 4.96
C GLU A 48 -0.99 -7.58 4.69
N ALA A 49 0.28 -7.89 4.93
CA ALA A 49 1.37 -7.01 4.51
C ALA A 49 1.36 -6.81 2.98
N LEU A 50 1.72 -5.60 2.55
CA LEU A 50 1.85 -5.29 1.14
C LEU A 50 2.96 -6.13 0.50
N LEU A 51 4.09 -6.24 1.20
CA LEU A 51 5.19 -7.16 0.88
C LEU A 51 5.72 -7.81 2.15
N SER A 52 6.25 -9.02 2.04
CA SER A 52 6.88 -9.71 3.16
C SER A 52 7.95 -10.71 2.71
N GLY A 53 8.93 -10.95 3.57
CA GLY A 53 9.90 -12.03 3.37
C GLY A 53 10.69 -11.85 2.06
N LYS A 54 10.67 -12.88 1.21
CA LYS A 54 11.41 -12.92 -0.06
C LYS A 54 10.86 -11.97 -1.12
N ASP A 55 9.61 -11.53 -0.99
CA ASP A 55 8.98 -10.63 -1.97
C ASP A 55 9.34 -9.16 -1.69
N PHE A 56 9.85 -8.86 -0.49
CA PHE A 56 10.33 -7.54 -0.13
C PHE A 56 11.84 -7.42 -0.36
N ILE A 57 12.22 -7.12 -1.59
CA ILE A 57 13.61 -6.97 -2.02
C ILE A 57 14.01 -5.49 -2.09
N VAL A 58 15.33 -5.22 -2.09
CA VAL A 58 15.84 -3.84 -2.18
C VAL A 58 15.43 -3.22 -3.54
N GLY A 59 15.00 -1.97 -3.49
CA GLY A 59 14.58 -1.20 -4.66
C GLY A 59 13.74 0.01 -4.30
N CYS A 60 13.25 0.71 -5.31
CA CYS A 60 12.32 1.82 -5.15
C CYS A 60 10.89 1.34 -5.41
N TYR A 61 9.96 1.80 -4.57
CA TYR A 61 8.56 1.40 -4.58
C TYR A 61 7.68 2.65 -4.53
N GLU A 62 6.47 2.53 -5.06
CA GLU A 62 5.47 3.59 -5.07
C GLU A 62 4.12 3.04 -4.61
N LEU A 63 3.46 3.79 -3.74
CA LEU A 63 2.08 3.54 -3.34
C LEU A 63 1.20 4.64 -3.93
N GLU A 64 0.26 4.23 -4.78
CA GLU A 64 -0.78 5.10 -5.30
C GLU A 64 -2.06 4.85 -4.51
N PHE A 65 -2.54 5.87 -3.81
CA PHE A 65 -3.78 5.85 -3.04
C PHE A 65 -4.90 6.47 -3.87
N ALA A 66 -5.95 5.71 -4.17
CA ALA A 66 -7.13 6.21 -4.87
C ALA A 66 -8.01 6.99 -3.89
N VAL A 67 -7.81 8.31 -3.84
CA VAL A 67 -8.56 9.27 -3.02
C VAL A 67 -9.11 10.37 -3.93
N ASP A 68 -10.34 10.81 -3.66
CA ASP A 68 -11.02 11.91 -4.36
C ASP A 68 -11.04 13.19 -3.50
#